data_AF-A0A9E5Q994-F1
#
_entry.id   AF-A0A9E5Q994-F1
#
_cell.length_a   1.000
_cell.length_b   1.000
_cell.length_c   1.000
_cell.angle_alpha   90.00
_cell.angle_beta   90.00
_cell.angle_gamma   90.00
#
_symmetry.space_group_name_H-M   'P 1'
#
loop_
_entity.id
_entity.type
_entity.pdbx_description
1 polymer ?
#
loop_
_entity_poly.entity_id
_entity_poly.type
_entity_poly.pdbx_seq_one_letter_code
_entity_poly.pdbx_strand_id
1 'polypeptide(L)' 'NFIFYDDDGNTHEQWDSDSDEFKGSLPRMVTVELEFVNYENPEAPLKVMTSVAMQVY' A
#
# COMPACT_ATOMS: atom_id res chain seq x y z
N ASN A 1 -7.14 1.38 0.88
CA ASN A 1 -6.25 2.13 -0.03
C ASN A 1 -4.88 1.48 0.02
N PHE A 2 -4.22 1.25 -1.12
CA PHE A 2 -2.89 0.62 -1.19
C PHE A 2 -1.88 1.63 -1.72
N ILE A 3 -0.70 1.68 -1.10
CA ILE A 3 0.47 2.41 -1.59
C ILE A 3 1.62 1.43 -1.70
N PHE A 4 2.21 1.34 -2.88
CA PHE A 4 3.35 0.50 -3.20
C PHE A 4 4.61 1.35 -3.25
N TYR A 5 5.72 0.84 -2.72
CA TYR A 5 7.00 1.54 -2.71
C TYR A 5 7.97 0.77 -3.59
N ASP A 6 8.63 1.46 -4.52
CA ASP A 6 9.69 0.87 -5.35
C ASP A 6 11.06 0.85 -4.63
N ASP A 7 12.10 0.42 -5.36
CA ASP A 7 13.48 0.34 -4.86
C ASP A 7 14.09 1.71 -4.50
N ASP A 8 13.66 2.77 -5.16
CA ASP A 8 14.12 4.15 -4.92
C ASP A 8 13.29 4.84 -3.83
N GLY A 9 12.24 4.19 -3.34
CA GLY A 9 11.32 4.70 -2.33
C GLY A 9 10.20 5.58 -2.89
N ASN A 10 10.02 5.63 -4.22
CA ASN A 10 8.86 6.32 -4.81
C ASN A 10 7.59 5.53 -4.56
N THR A 11 6.48 6.27 -4.47
CA THR A 11 5.16 5.71 -4.19
C THR A 11 4.33 5.55 -5.44
N HIS A 12 3.63 4.42 -5.53
CA HIS A 12 2.73 4.08 -6.63
C HIS A 12 1.36 3.66 -6.06
N GLU A 13 0.27 4.06 -6.71
CA GLU A 13 -1.10 3.67 -6.32
C GLU A 13 -1.50 2.31 -6.91
N GLN A 14 -0.74 1.84 -7.91
CA GLN A 14 -0.95 0.56 -8.57
C GLN A 14 0.40 -0.12 -8.77
N TRP A 15 0.41 -1.45 -8.68
CA TRP A 15 1.57 -2.27 -9.04
C TRP A 15 1.09 -3.44 -9.88
N ASP A 16 1.69 -3.61 -11.05
CA ASP A 16 1.39 -4.72 -11.96
C ASP A 16 2.70 -5.31 -12.47
N SER A 17 3.05 -6.51 -11.98
CA SER A 17 4.28 -7.21 -12.33
C SER A 17 4.32 -7.73 -13.77
N ASP A 18 3.22 -7.63 -14.52
CA ASP A 18 3.16 -7.95 -15.95
C ASP A 18 3.26 -6.69 -16.83
N SER A 19 3.12 -5.50 -16.24
CA SER A 19 3.32 -4.22 -16.93
C SER A 19 4.79 -3.99 -17.27
N ASP A 20 5.07 -3.20 -18.31
CA ASP A 20 6.45 -2.88 -18.68
C ASP A 20 7.22 -2.11 -17.59
N GLU A 21 6.50 -1.37 -16.74
CA GLU A 21 7.06 -0.54 -15.68
C GLU A 21 7.57 -1.36 -14.48
N PHE A 22 6.83 -2.39 -14.08
CA PHE A 22 7.17 -3.21 -12.90
C PHE A 22 7.47 -4.67 -13.24
N LYS A 23 7.77 -4.95 -14.51
CA LYS A 23 7.88 -6.30 -15.03
C LYS A 23 8.82 -7.19 -14.22
N GLY A 24 8.29 -8.28 -13.67
CA GLY A 24 9.08 -9.25 -12.91
C GLY A 24 9.65 -8.73 -11.59
N SER A 25 9.12 -7.62 -11.07
CA SER A 25 9.54 -7.03 -9.80
C SER A 25 8.42 -7.04 -8.76
N LEU A 26 8.80 -7.04 -7.49
CA LEU A 26 7.90 -6.83 -6.36
C LEU A 26 8.13 -5.43 -5.78
N PRO A 27 7.09 -4.78 -5.26
CA PRO A 27 7.29 -3.57 -4.48
C PRO A 27 8.12 -3.90 -3.24
N ARG A 28 8.95 -2.96 -2.78
CA ARG A 28 9.73 -3.14 -1.56
C ARG A 28 8.88 -3.11 -0.31
N MET A 29 7.82 -2.34 -0.34
CA MET A 29 6.87 -2.24 0.75
C MET A 29 5.48 -2.00 0.18
N VAL A 30 4.47 -2.55 0.87
CA VAL A 30 3.08 -2.24 0.61
C VAL A 30 2.48 -1.68 1.89
N THR A 31 1.92 -0.48 1.80
CA THR A 31 1.12 0.14 2.87
C THR A 31 -0.35 0.00 2.54
N VAL A 32 -1.13 -0.45 3.51
CA VAL A 32 -2.59 -0.56 3.43
C VAL A 32 -3.20 0.38 4.45
N GLU A 33 -4.07 1.26 3.98
CA GLU A 33 -4.96 2.05 4.83
C GLU A 33 -6.37 1.45 4.79
N LEU A 34 -6.91 1.18 5.97
CA LEU A 34 -8.27 0.73 6.20
C LEU A 34 -9.02 1.80 6.99
N GLU A 35 -10.26 2.06 6.58
CA GLU A 35 -11.16 2.97 7.28
C GLU A 35 -12.35 2.18 7.81
N PHE A 36 -12.64 2.35 9.10
CA PHE A 36 -13.77 1.73 9.77
C PHE A 36 -14.74 2.80 10.25
N VAL A 37 -16.03 2.48 10.20
CA VAL A 37 -17.06 3.34 10.78
C VAL A 37 -16.81 3.47 12.27
N ASN A 38 -16.75 4.71 12.74
CA ASN A 38 -16.71 5.02 14.15
C ASN A 38 -18.13 5.24 14.65
N TYR A 39 -18.68 4.26 15.37
CA TYR A 39 -20.05 4.35 15.89
C TYR A 39 -20.23 5.46 16.95
N GLU A 40 -19.16 5.86 17.63
CA GLU A 40 -19.20 6.94 18.63
C GLU A 40 -19.13 8.33 17.99
N ASN A 41 -18.47 8.45 16.83
CA ASN A 41 -18.41 9.69 16.07
C ASN A 41 -18.41 9.40 14.55
N PRO A 42 -19.59 9.35 13.91
CA PRO A 42 -19.72 8.99 12.49
C PRO A 42 -19.00 9.95 11.52
N GLU A 43 -18.71 11.19 11.92
CA GLU A 43 -17.97 12.15 11.08
C GLU A 43 -16.45 11.94 11.14
N ALA A 44 -15.96 11.08 12.04
CA ALA A 44 -14.54 10.81 12.25
C ALA A 44 -14.25 9.29 12.21
N PRO A 45 -14.11 8.68 11.01
CA PRO A 45 -13.83 7.26 10.87
C PRO A 45 -12.48 6.85 11.48
N LEU A 46 -12.41 5.62 11.98
CA LEU A 46 -11.17 5.07 12.52
C LEU A 46 -10.28 4.64 11.36
N LYS A 47 -9.07 5.23 11.27
CA LYS A 47 -8.07 4.87 10.27
C LYS A 47 -7.02 3.96 10.86
N VAL A 48 -6.76 2.83 10.19
CA VAL A 48 -5.68 1.91 10.52
C VAL A 48 -4.76 1.82 9.32
N MET A 49 -3.47 2.11 9.54
CA MET A 49 -2.43 1.94 8.54
C MET A 49 -1.50 0.81 8.97
N THR A 50 -1.20 -0.09 8.05
CA THR A 50 -0.20 -1.14 8.22
C THR A 50 0.72 -1.18 7.02
N SER A 51 1.99 -1.44 7.25
CA SER A 51 3.01 -1.53 6.20
C SER A 51 3.73 -2.86 6.31
N VAL A 52 3.88 -3.54 5.17
CA VAL A 52 4.56 -4.83 5.07
C VAL A 52 5.74 -4.67 4.12
N ALA A 53 6.95 -4.89 4.62
CA ALA A 53 8.15 -4.98 3.79
C ALA A 53 8.18 -6.35 3.10
N MET A 54 8.42 -6.34 1.79
CA MET A 54 8.44 -7.55 0.98
C MET A 54 9.83 -8.20 1.07
N GLN A 55 9.85 -9.53 1.10
CA GLN A 55 11.10 -10.28 1.02
C GLN A 55 11.64 -10.21 -0.41
N VAL A 56 12.86 -9.70 -0.57
CA VAL A 56 13.62 -9.85 -1.81
C VAL A 56 14.44 -11.12 -1.73
N TYR A 57 14.25 -12.00 -2.73
CA TYR A 57 15.03 -13.21 -2.94
C TYR A 57 15.96 -13.04 -4.13
#